data_AF-A0A2D6HCR0-F1
#
_entry.id   AF-A0A2D6HCR0-F1
#
_cell.length_a   1.000
_cell.length_b   1.000
_cell.length_c   1.000
_cell.angle_alpha   90.00
_cell.angle_beta   90.00
_cell.angle_gamma   90.00
#
_symmetry.space_group_name_H-M   'P 1'
#
loop_
_entity.id
_entity.type
_entity.pdbx_description
1 polymer ?
#
loop_
_entity_poly.entity_id
_entity_poly.type
_entity_poly.pdbx_seq_one_letter_code
_entity_poly.pdbx_strand_id
1 'polypeptide(L)'
;MTLSKRMLLLLAPTLPLALATWGWWTLQSRIGELESLPGETVGVFTALDGRLTELEAELLGARARLERTEGLGAAARKRDLRVDLLEAGVHSTREDLVLHGERFDEWKVRHEQQLALGLGERLETLSRRAEERLEGLRSEVRGTGALAALNGERLDELRTRASRRPHVMWRELVGPTVQLCGETTVGTGVLLASIADEESGRWTTPVITAWHVVRDILQDARNDDPSIPVAIYSADGTVRQESALLLGFDRWVDVALLEMTTDEPCEYSARLASRERLAAVSTFDSIYAVGCPLGNDPIPTYGEIADRRHRVDGELYWMISAPTYIGNSGGGVFDAQTHELLAIFSKIYTHGSLQPTVVPHMGLATPLDTIYDWLAEEGLTSVAPTLGRGTPLTAAASLETPLERD
;
A
#
# COMPACT_ATOMS: atom_id res chain seq x y z
N MET A 1 2.87 73.15 21.99
CA MET A 1 2.23 72.43 23.10
C MET A 1 3.36 71.97 24.02
N THR A 2 3.53 72.36 25.28
CA THR A 2 2.63 72.89 26.30
C THR A 2 3.51 73.53 27.39
N LEU A 3 3.07 74.70 27.88
CA LEU A 3 3.14 75.29 29.23
C LEU A 3 4.28 74.86 30.19
N SER A 4 5.09 75.79 30.70
CA SER A 4 4.78 76.81 31.74
C SER A 4 4.47 76.24 33.12
N LYS A 5 5.30 76.65 34.10
CA LYS A 5 5.07 76.87 35.55
C LYS A 5 6.42 76.66 36.26
N ARG A 6 6.86 77.36 37.31
CA ARG A 6 6.47 78.50 38.16
C ARG A 6 7.71 78.67 39.08
N MET A 7 8.26 79.86 39.33
CA MET A 7 7.76 80.91 40.26
C MET A 7 7.67 80.42 41.72
N LEU A 8 8.30 81.19 42.64
CA LEU A 8 8.35 81.15 44.13
C LEU A 8 9.79 80.88 44.64
N LEU A 9 10.39 81.53 45.64
CA LEU A 9 10.07 82.54 46.67
C LEU A 9 11.46 83.13 47.08
N LEU A 10 11.68 84.46 47.14
CA LEU A 10 11.46 85.34 48.31
C LEU A 10 12.29 84.96 49.55
N LEU A 11 13.33 85.76 49.88
CA LEU A 11 13.40 86.62 51.09
C LEU A 11 14.85 86.99 51.48
N ALA A 12 15.03 88.30 51.65
CA ALA A 12 16.12 88.91 52.41
C ALA A 12 16.09 88.50 53.90
N PRO A 13 17.20 88.73 54.62
CA PRO A 13 17.14 89.72 55.72
C PRO A 13 18.39 90.64 55.66
N THR A 14 18.31 91.95 55.46
CA THR A 14 17.94 93.02 56.41
C THR A 14 18.12 92.70 57.89
N LEU A 15 19.18 93.30 58.48
CA LEU A 15 19.35 93.72 59.89
C LEU A 15 19.28 92.61 60.98
N PRO A 16 20.01 92.75 62.12
CA PRO A 16 20.20 94.02 62.83
C PRO A 16 21.61 94.23 63.40
N LEU A 17 22.12 95.46 63.35
CA LEU A 17 22.95 95.95 64.46
C LEU A 17 22.79 97.48 64.64
N ALA A 18 21.51 97.88 64.71
CA ALA A 18 21.04 99.10 65.33
C ALA A 18 21.16 99.07 66.88
N LEU A 19 22.05 98.24 67.43
CA LEU A 19 22.32 98.11 68.86
C LEU A 19 23.68 98.69 69.29
N ALA A 20 24.56 99.06 68.35
CA ALA A 20 25.88 99.61 68.66
C ALA A 20 25.90 101.13 68.90
N THR A 21 24.87 101.88 68.48
CA THR A 21 24.84 103.35 68.65
C THR A 21 24.07 103.81 69.90
N TRP A 22 23.24 102.95 70.51
CA TRP A 22 22.50 103.27 71.74
C TRP A 22 23.30 102.96 73.02
N GLY A 23 24.21 101.98 72.96
CA GLY A 23 25.13 101.64 74.07
C GLY A 23 26.25 102.66 74.30
N TRP A 24 26.68 103.39 73.27
CA TRP A 24 27.75 104.39 73.40
C TRP A 24 27.29 105.66 74.13
N TRP A 25 26.04 106.06 73.94
CA TRP A 25 25.47 107.27 74.57
C TRP A 25 25.10 107.07 76.04
N THR A 26 24.75 105.83 76.42
CA THR A 26 24.50 105.43 77.81
C THR A 26 25.79 105.22 78.63
N LEU A 27 26.93 104.97 77.96
CA LEU A 27 28.24 104.91 78.60
C LEU A 27 28.81 106.31 78.91
N GLN A 28 28.62 107.29 78.02
CA GLN A 28 29.07 108.67 78.25
C GLN A 28 28.29 109.39 79.37
N SER A 29 26.99 109.11 79.51
CA SER A 29 26.16 109.70 80.56
C SER A 29 26.48 109.15 81.96
N ARG A 30 27.02 107.94 82.07
CA ARG A 30 27.40 107.33 83.37
C ARG A 30 28.82 107.66 83.83
N ILE A 31 29.72 108.05 82.91
CA ILE A 31 31.07 108.50 83.27
C ILE A 31 31.04 109.92 83.86
N GLY A 32 30.06 110.76 83.50
CA GLY A 32 29.88 112.09 84.09
C GLY A 32 29.34 112.10 85.53
N GLU A 33 28.68 111.04 85.99
CA GLU A 33 28.14 110.93 87.36
C GLU A 33 29.15 110.36 88.37
N LEU A 34 30.27 109.78 87.92
CA LEU A 34 31.26 109.12 88.79
C LEU A 34 32.40 110.04 89.26
N GLU A 35 32.48 111.29 88.82
CA GLU A 35 33.52 112.26 89.25
C GLU A 35 33.09 113.15 90.43
N SER A 36 31.85 113.07 90.92
CA SER A 36 31.32 114.01 91.94
C SER A 36 31.07 113.45 93.34
N LEU A 37 31.54 112.23 93.66
CA LEU A 37 31.34 111.64 94.99
C LEU A 37 32.67 111.26 95.67
N PRO A 38 33.10 112.01 96.71
CA PRO A 38 34.23 111.62 97.52
C PRO A 38 33.82 110.63 98.61
N GLY A 39 34.52 109.49 98.61
CA GLY A 39 35.00 108.87 99.84
C GLY A 39 34.09 107.87 100.53
N GLU A 40 34.01 106.65 99.98
CA GLU A 40 34.06 105.35 100.70
C GLU A 40 33.51 104.27 99.77
N THR A 41 34.27 103.20 99.48
CA THR A 41 33.78 101.80 99.37
C THR A 41 34.77 100.88 98.64
N VAL A 42 35.57 100.14 99.42
CA VAL A 42 36.38 98.99 98.95
C VAL A 42 35.52 97.76 98.64
N GLY A 43 34.24 97.73 99.03
CA GLY A 43 33.32 96.60 98.80
C GLY A 43 32.69 96.51 97.40
N VAL A 44 32.74 97.57 96.58
CA VAL A 44 32.11 97.57 95.24
C VAL A 44 32.99 96.90 94.19
N PHE A 45 34.32 96.92 94.36
CA PHE A 45 35.26 96.29 93.42
C PHE A 45 35.17 94.76 93.40
N THR A 46 34.92 94.12 94.55
CA THR A 46 34.81 92.64 94.63
C THR A 46 33.53 92.11 93.98
N ALA A 47 32.43 92.87 94.01
CA ALA A 47 31.18 92.49 93.34
C ALA A 47 31.23 92.68 91.82
N LEU A 48 32.04 93.61 91.32
CA LEU A 48 32.28 93.84 89.90
C LEU A 48 33.21 92.77 89.30
N ASP A 49 34.23 92.35 90.04
CA ASP A 49 35.18 91.32 89.61
C ASP A 49 34.49 89.96 89.39
N GLY A 50 33.62 89.55 90.32
CA GLY A 50 32.84 88.30 90.18
C GLY A 50 31.87 88.30 88.99
N ARG A 51 31.30 89.45 88.64
CA ARG A 51 30.43 89.59 87.45
C ARG A 51 31.21 89.57 86.14
N LEU A 52 32.45 90.06 86.14
CA LEU A 52 33.35 89.97 85.00
C LEU A 52 33.76 88.53 84.72
N THR A 53 34.02 87.74 85.77
CA THR A 53 34.37 86.31 85.62
C THR A 53 33.19 85.49 85.10
N GLU A 54 31.96 85.79 85.52
CA GLU A 54 30.75 85.12 85.05
C GLU A 54 30.46 85.43 83.56
N LEU A 55 30.62 86.70 83.15
CA LEU A 55 30.51 87.09 81.75
C LEU A 55 31.59 86.47 80.87
N GLU A 56 32.84 86.37 81.33
CA GLU A 56 33.89 85.66 80.58
C GLU A 56 33.55 84.18 80.38
N ALA A 57 32.99 83.52 81.40
CA ALA A 57 32.55 82.13 81.29
C ALA A 57 31.38 81.96 80.30
N GLU A 58 30.41 82.87 80.29
CA GLU A 58 29.31 82.86 79.31
C GLU A 58 29.79 83.12 77.88
N LEU A 59 30.74 84.04 77.70
CA LEU A 59 31.30 84.40 76.39
C LEU A 59 32.14 83.25 75.81
N LEU A 60 32.92 82.56 76.65
CA LEU A 60 33.59 81.30 76.29
C LEU A 60 32.58 80.20 75.94
N GLY A 61 31.50 80.07 76.71
CA GLY A 61 30.42 79.11 76.43
C GLY A 61 29.61 79.41 75.16
N ALA A 62 29.46 80.68 74.79
CA ALA A 62 28.84 81.10 73.54
C ALA A 62 29.76 80.83 72.34
N ARG A 63 31.06 81.12 72.48
CA ARG A 63 32.07 80.84 71.45
C ARG A 63 32.19 79.35 71.14
N ALA A 64 32.21 78.48 72.16
CA ALA A 64 32.24 77.03 71.98
C ALA A 64 30.95 76.45 71.36
N ARG A 65 29.81 77.15 71.49
CA ARG A 65 28.56 76.78 70.79
C ARG A 65 28.60 77.20 69.33
N LEU A 66 29.18 78.36 69.03
CA LEU A 66 29.32 78.88 67.67
C LEU A 66 30.27 78.00 66.83
N GLU A 67 31.41 77.61 67.39
CA GLU A 67 32.36 76.67 66.76
C GLU A 67 31.73 75.29 66.50
N ARG A 68 30.85 74.80 67.40
CA ARG A 68 30.09 73.56 67.17
C ARG A 68 29.08 73.70 66.03
N THR A 69 28.37 74.83 65.93
CA THR A 69 27.44 75.06 64.81
C THR A 69 28.16 75.24 63.47
N GLU A 70 29.34 75.87 63.46
CA GLU A 70 30.17 75.97 62.26
C GLU A 70 30.71 74.60 61.82
N GLY A 71 31.12 73.75 62.77
CA GLY A 71 31.50 72.37 62.52
C GLY A 71 30.37 71.52 61.93
N LEU A 72 29.14 71.68 62.42
CA LEU A 72 27.95 71.02 61.86
C LEU A 72 27.62 71.53 60.45
N GLY A 73 27.78 72.83 60.19
CA GLY A 73 27.61 73.41 58.85
C GLY A 73 28.66 72.92 57.85
N ALA A 74 29.92 72.75 58.28
CA ALA A 74 30.98 72.16 57.45
C ALA A 74 30.71 70.67 57.16
N ALA A 75 30.21 69.91 58.14
CA ALA A 75 29.83 68.51 57.96
C ALA A 75 28.61 68.35 57.02
N ALA A 76 27.64 69.27 57.09
CA ALA A 76 26.49 69.31 56.17
C ALA A 76 26.95 69.55 54.73
N ARG A 77 27.77 70.58 54.48
CA ARG A 77 28.34 70.85 53.14
C ARG A 77 29.13 69.67 52.57
N LYS A 78 29.88 68.96 53.42
CA LYS A 78 30.62 67.75 53.01
C LYS A 78 29.68 66.59 52.64
N ARG A 79 28.53 66.48 53.30
CA ARG A 79 27.50 65.49 52.94
C ARG A 79 26.81 65.87 51.64
N ASP A 80 26.44 67.13 51.46
CA ASP A 80 25.79 67.60 50.23
C ASP A 80 26.69 67.36 49.01
N LEU A 81 27.99 67.70 49.10
CA LEU A 81 28.96 67.40 48.03
C LEU A 81 29.06 65.89 47.73
N ARG A 82 28.92 65.05 48.76
CA ARG A 82 28.93 63.59 48.59
C ARG A 82 27.64 63.08 47.95
N VAL A 83 26.50 63.69 48.26
CA VAL A 83 25.22 63.39 47.62
C VAL A 83 25.29 63.79 46.15
N ASP A 84 25.76 64.99 45.83
CA ASP A 84 25.92 65.45 44.44
C ASP A 84 26.83 64.52 43.62
N LEU A 85 27.95 64.08 44.20
CA LEU A 85 28.86 63.11 43.56
C LEU A 85 28.21 61.74 43.34
N LEU A 86 27.40 61.28 44.29
CA LEU A 86 26.66 60.02 44.15
C LEU A 86 25.55 60.14 43.11
N GLU A 87 24.84 61.27 43.06
CA GLU A 87 23.81 61.54 42.05
C GLU A 87 24.43 61.58 40.64
N ALA A 88 25.58 62.25 40.48
CA ALA A 88 26.33 62.24 39.23
C ALA A 88 26.78 60.81 38.85
N GLY A 89 27.25 60.03 39.82
CA GLY A 89 27.63 58.62 39.60
C GLY A 89 26.45 57.73 39.19
N VAL A 90 25.29 57.89 39.83
CA VAL A 90 24.05 57.19 39.48
C VAL A 90 23.57 57.58 38.09
N HIS A 91 23.66 58.87 37.74
CA HIS A 91 23.29 59.35 36.41
C HIS A 91 24.18 58.73 35.32
N SER A 92 25.50 58.77 35.50
CA SER A 92 26.46 58.14 34.58
C SER A 92 26.24 56.64 34.45
N THR A 93 26.00 55.92 35.56
CA THR A 93 25.73 54.47 35.52
C THR A 93 24.42 54.17 34.77
N ARG A 94 23.43 55.05 34.88
CA ARG A 94 22.16 54.91 34.16
C ARG A 94 22.34 55.11 32.66
N GLU A 95 23.14 56.09 32.24
CA GLU A 95 23.48 56.30 30.83
C GLU A 95 24.22 55.10 30.24
N ASP A 96 25.18 54.54 30.99
CA ASP A 96 25.91 53.33 30.58
C ASP A 96 24.96 52.13 30.42
N LEU A 97 24.01 51.94 31.33
CA LEU A 97 23.03 50.86 31.25
C LEU A 97 22.10 51.01 30.03
N VAL A 98 21.71 52.23 29.68
CA VAL A 98 20.92 52.50 28.46
C VAL A 98 21.72 52.11 27.22
N LEU A 99 22.99 52.56 27.15
CA LEU A 99 23.88 52.23 26.03
C LEU A 99 24.13 50.72 25.93
N HIS A 100 24.28 50.03 27.05
CA HIS A 100 24.41 48.58 27.08
C HIS A 100 23.13 47.86 26.64
N GLY A 101 21.96 48.38 27.01
CA GLY A 101 20.66 47.89 26.55
C GLY A 101 20.52 47.99 25.03
N GLU A 102 20.83 49.15 24.46
CA GLU A 102 20.79 49.36 23.01
C GLU A 102 21.73 48.42 22.25
N ARG A 103 22.96 48.23 22.75
CA ARG A 103 23.93 47.27 22.18
C ARG A 103 23.44 45.83 22.25
N PHE A 104 22.76 45.45 23.34
CA PHE A 104 22.22 44.11 23.50
C PHE A 104 21.07 43.84 22.52
N ASP A 105 20.17 44.82 22.34
CA ASP A 105 19.08 44.73 21.38
C ASP A 105 19.59 44.62 19.93
N GLU A 106 20.58 45.43 19.56
CA GLU A 106 21.24 45.30 18.25
C GLU A 106 21.90 43.93 18.05
N TRP A 107 22.57 43.41 19.09
CA TRP A 107 23.20 42.10 19.03
C TRP A 107 22.14 41.01 18.86
N LYS A 108 21.02 41.09 19.60
CA LYS A 108 19.91 40.14 19.51
C LYS A 108 19.30 40.12 18.11
N VAL A 109 19.02 41.29 17.52
CA VAL A 109 18.49 41.40 16.15
C VAL A 109 19.46 40.79 15.14
N ARG A 110 20.77 41.08 15.25
CA ARG A 110 21.79 40.49 14.38
C ARG A 110 21.87 38.97 14.54
N HIS A 111 21.79 38.47 15.76
CA HIS A 111 21.85 37.04 16.04
C HIS A 111 20.62 36.28 15.51
N GLU A 112 19.42 36.84 15.68
CA GLU A 112 18.17 36.27 15.14
C GLU A 112 18.20 36.24 13.61
N GLN A 113 18.69 37.29 12.96
CA GLN A 113 18.86 37.33 11.50
C GLN A 113 19.86 36.28 11.00
N GLN A 114 21.00 36.11 11.68
CA GLN A 114 22.00 35.10 11.34
C GLN A 114 21.47 33.67 11.51
N LEU A 115 20.70 33.41 12.57
CA LEU A 115 20.05 32.12 12.79
C LEU A 115 19.01 31.82 11.72
N ALA A 116 18.19 32.81 11.35
CA ALA A 116 17.18 32.66 10.30
C ALA A 116 17.81 32.34 8.94
N LEU A 117 18.89 33.04 8.56
CA LEU A 117 19.63 32.77 7.33
C LEU A 117 20.27 31.38 7.33
N GLY A 118 20.96 31.01 8.42
CA GLY A 118 21.61 29.70 8.54
C GLY A 118 20.63 28.52 8.57
N LEU A 119 19.44 28.70 9.15
CA LEU A 119 18.36 27.71 9.09
C LEU A 119 17.76 27.60 7.68
N GLY A 120 17.57 28.74 6.99
CA GLY A 120 17.08 28.78 5.62
C GLY A 120 17.94 27.98 4.65
N GLU A 121 19.26 28.23 4.64
CA GLU A 121 20.21 27.53 3.76
C GLU A 121 20.27 26.03 4.03
N ARG A 122 20.19 25.63 5.32
CA ARG A 122 20.15 24.22 5.71
C ARG A 122 18.88 23.52 5.26
N LEU A 123 17.72 24.17 5.40
CA LEU A 123 16.45 23.63 4.94
C LEU A 123 16.42 23.48 3.42
N GLU A 124 16.91 24.47 2.68
CA GLU A 124 17.00 24.42 1.22
C GLU A 124 17.92 23.27 0.75
N THR A 125 19.08 23.12 1.41
CA THR A 125 20.01 22.02 1.13
C THR A 125 19.39 20.65 1.40
N LEU A 126 18.63 20.50 2.49
CA LEU A 126 17.93 19.26 2.81
C LEU A 126 16.79 18.99 1.82
N SER A 127 16.02 20.02 1.43
CA SER A 127 14.93 19.89 0.45
C SER A 127 15.47 19.40 -0.88
N ARG A 128 16.54 20.02 -1.40
CA ARG A 128 17.19 19.61 -2.65
C ARG A 128 17.69 18.16 -2.60
N ARG A 129 18.33 17.75 -1.49
CA ARG A 129 18.77 16.34 -1.32
C ARG A 129 17.60 15.37 -1.27
N ALA A 130 16.49 15.76 -0.65
CA ALA A 130 15.30 14.93 -0.59
C ALA A 130 14.66 14.77 -1.98
N GLU A 131 14.59 15.85 -2.77
CA GLU A 131 14.10 15.84 -4.15
C GLU A 131 14.98 14.99 -5.07
N GLU A 132 16.31 15.16 -5.01
CA GLU A 132 17.26 14.34 -5.76
C GLU A 132 17.11 12.84 -5.43
N ARG A 133 16.94 12.50 -4.14
CA ARG A 133 16.74 11.11 -3.72
C ARG A 133 15.40 10.54 -4.18
N LEU A 134 14.32 11.33 -4.12
CA LEU A 134 13.00 10.91 -4.61
C LEU A 134 13.00 10.70 -6.13
N GLU A 135 13.67 11.56 -6.89
CA GLU A 135 13.77 11.38 -8.34
C GLU A 135 14.62 10.16 -8.70
N GLY A 136 15.72 9.92 -7.96
CA GLY A 136 16.51 8.70 -8.08
C GLY A 136 15.67 7.43 -7.86
N LEU A 137 14.89 7.38 -6.78
CA LEU A 137 13.99 6.26 -6.49
C LEU A 137 12.90 6.09 -7.54
N ARG A 138 12.32 7.17 -8.05
CA ARG A 138 11.32 7.12 -9.14
C ARG A 138 11.89 6.58 -10.43
N SER A 139 13.15 6.90 -10.74
CA SER A 139 13.86 6.37 -11.91
C SER A 139 14.11 4.87 -11.75
N GLU A 140 14.55 4.44 -10.58
CA GLU A 140 14.79 3.03 -10.26
C GLU A 140 13.51 2.19 -10.35
N VAL A 141 12.41 2.65 -9.72
CA VAL A 141 11.10 1.98 -9.79
C VAL A 141 10.60 1.87 -11.23
N ARG A 142 10.78 2.91 -12.05
CA ARG A 142 10.45 2.86 -13.49
C ARG A 142 11.30 1.84 -14.24
N GLY A 143 12.61 1.79 -13.95
CA GLY A 143 13.52 0.81 -14.53
C GLY A 143 13.17 -0.64 -14.16
N THR A 144 12.86 -0.90 -12.88
CA THR A 144 12.41 -2.21 -12.42
C THR A 144 11.07 -2.60 -13.04
N GLY A 145 10.13 -1.65 -13.15
CA GLY A 145 8.84 -1.88 -13.81
C GLY A 145 8.98 -2.28 -15.28
N ALA A 146 9.87 -1.61 -16.02
CA ALA A 146 10.14 -1.94 -17.41
C ALA A 146 10.79 -3.33 -17.57
N LEU A 147 11.73 -3.69 -16.69
CA LEU A 147 12.34 -5.03 -16.67
C LEU A 147 11.32 -6.12 -16.33
N ALA A 148 10.41 -5.87 -15.39
CA ALA A 148 9.35 -6.80 -15.03
C ALA A 148 8.38 -7.04 -16.20
N ALA A 149 7.99 -5.99 -16.92
CA ALA A 149 7.15 -6.11 -18.11
C ALA A 149 7.83 -6.95 -19.21
N LEU A 150 9.10 -6.65 -19.51
CA LEU A 150 9.87 -7.38 -20.53
C LEU A 150 10.08 -8.86 -20.16
N ASN A 151 10.32 -9.15 -18.87
CA ASN A 151 10.41 -10.53 -18.39
C ASN A 151 9.05 -11.24 -18.45
N GLY A 152 7.94 -10.54 -18.19
CA GLY A 152 6.59 -11.05 -18.36
C GLY A 152 6.31 -11.48 -19.80
N GLU A 153 6.57 -10.59 -20.76
CA GLU A 153 6.40 -10.89 -22.19
C GLU A 153 7.24 -12.10 -22.64
N ARG A 154 8.50 -12.16 -22.19
CA ARG A 154 9.41 -13.26 -22.54
C ARG A 154 9.02 -14.58 -21.89
N LEU A 155 8.45 -14.55 -20.69
CA LEU A 155 7.89 -15.73 -20.03
C LEU A 155 6.65 -16.23 -20.76
N ASP A 156 5.77 -15.34 -21.21
CA ASP A 156 4.59 -15.71 -22.00
C ASP A 156 4.98 -16.29 -23.36
N GLU A 157 5.99 -15.74 -24.03
CA GLU A 157 6.53 -16.29 -25.28
C GLU A 157 7.14 -17.69 -25.08
N LEU A 158 7.93 -17.87 -24.02
CA LEU A 158 8.50 -19.17 -23.66
C LEU A 158 7.42 -20.17 -23.26
N ARG A 159 6.40 -19.74 -22.54
CA ARG A 159 5.24 -20.57 -22.17
C ARG A 159 4.47 -21.01 -23.41
N THR A 160 4.27 -20.10 -24.38
CA THR A 160 3.61 -20.38 -25.67
C THR A 160 4.42 -21.33 -26.55
N ARG A 161 5.75 -21.23 -26.56
CA ARG A 161 6.61 -22.22 -27.25
C ARG A 161 6.67 -23.55 -26.53
N ALA A 162 6.67 -23.54 -25.20
CA ALA A 162 6.70 -24.75 -24.39
C ALA A 162 5.37 -25.52 -24.43
N SER A 163 4.23 -24.84 -24.65
CA SER A 163 2.91 -25.47 -24.68
C SER A 163 2.62 -26.24 -25.98
N ARG A 164 3.30 -25.94 -27.10
CA ARG A 164 3.15 -26.70 -28.35
C ARG A 164 4.21 -27.80 -28.51
N ARG A 165 4.17 -28.80 -27.64
CA ARG A 165 4.96 -30.04 -27.81
C ARG A 165 4.12 -31.06 -28.58
N PRO A 166 4.37 -31.31 -29.88
CA PRO A 166 3.46 -32.10 -30.72
C PRO A 166 3.17 -33.49 -30.17
N HIS A 167 4.18 -34.18 -29.63
CA HIS A 167 4.00 -35.50 -29.00
C HIS A 167 3.09 -35.44 -27.76
N VAL A 168 3.24 -34.42 -26.91
CA VAL A 168 2.43 -34.26 -25.70
C VAL A 168 0.99 -33.93 -26.08
N MET A 169 0.81 -33.00 -27.03
CA MET A 169 -0.51 -32.64 -27.55
C MET A 169 -1.21 -33.83 -28.21
N TRP A 170 -0.49 -34.60 -29.03
CA TRP A 170 -1.06 -35.81 -29.63
C TRP A 170 -1.51 -36.77 -28.54
N ARG A 171 -0.65 -37.08 -27.55
CA ARG A 171 -0.95 -37.99 -26.45
C ARG A 171 -2.15 -37.56 -25.60
N GLU A 172 -2.29 -36.27 -25.34
CA GLU A 172 -3.25 -35.73 -24.37
C GLU A 172 -4.56 -35.23 -25.00
N LEU A 173 -4.56 -34.95 -26.31
CA LEU A 173 -5.72 -34.45 -27.04
C LEU A 173 -6.24 -35.47 -28.08
N VAL A 174 -5.33 -36.04 -28.88
CA VAL A 174 -5.68 -36.90 -30.03
C VAL A 174 -5.80 -38.36 -29.60
N GLY A 175 -4.82 -38.89 -28.87
CA GLY A 175 -4.77 -40.27 -28.41
C GLY A 175 -6.01 -40.73 -27.63
N PRO A 176 -6.62 -39.91 -26.76
CA PRO A 176 -7.86 -40.26 -26.07
C PRO A 176 -9.11 -40.23 -26.95
N THR A 177 -9.03 -39.72 -28.17
CA THR A 177 -10.17 -39.54 -29.07
C THR A 177 -10.31 -40.78 -29.96
N VAL A 178 -11.50 -41.38 -29.95
CA VAL A 178 -11.83 -42.57 -30.75
C VAL A 178 -12.94 -42.28 -31.75
N GLN A 179 -12.98 -43.05 -32.83
CA GLN A 179 -14.08 -42.98 -33.79
C GLN A 179 -15.12 -44.05 -33.45
N LEU A 180 -16.39 -43.69 -33.50
CA LEU A 180 -17.51 -44.62 -33.37
C LEU A 180 -18.15 -44.79 -34.74
N CYS A 181 -18.27 -46.03 -35.22
CA CYS A 181 -18.70 -46.32 -36.59
C CYS A 181 -19.89 -47.28 -36.63
N GLY A 182 -21.00 -46.81 -37.20
CA GLY A 182 -22.08 -47.66 -37.70
C GLY A 182 -21.94 -47.89 -39.21
N GLU A 183 -22.96 -48.49 -39.84
CA GLU A 183 -22.95 -48.68 -41.29
C GLU A 183 -23.03 -47.35 -42.06
N THR A 184 -23.82 -46.39 -41.56
CA THR A 184 -24.01 -45.08 -42.19
C THR A 184 -23.72 -43.90 -41.27
N THR A 185 -23.68 -44.16 -39.97
CA THR A 185 -23.40 -43.17 -38.93
C THR A 185 -21.93 -43.19 -38.54
N VAL A 186 -21.33 -42.01 -38.41
CA VAL A 186 -20.00 -41.85 -37.79
C VAL A 186 -20.06 -40.76 -36.74
N GLY A 187 -19.45 -41.03 -35.60
CA GLY A 187 -19.23 -40.06 -34.55
C GLY A 187 -17.90 -40.27 -33.84
N THR A 188 -17.77 -39.64 -32.68
CA THR A 188 -16.54 -39.63 -31.90
C THR A 188 -16.84 -40.06 -30.46
N GLY A 189 -15.87 -40.65 -29.77
CA GLY A 189 -15.90 -40.84 -28.33
C GLY A 189 -14.59 -40.39 -27.68
N VAL A 190 -14.61 -40.27 -26.35
CA VAL A 190 -13.44 -39.93 -25.54
C VAL A 190 -13.17 -41.04 -24.53
N LEU A 191 -11.98 -41.64 -24.62
CA LEU A 191 -11.49 -42.68 -23.71
C LEU A 191 -11.21 -42.09 -22.32
N LEU A 192 -11.77 -42.73 -21.29
CA LEU A 192 -11.36 -42.51 -19.90
C LEU A 192 -10.27 -43.52 -19.51
N ALA A 193 -9.77 -43.42 -18.28
CA ALA A 193 -8.74 -44.33 -17.81
C ALA A 193 -9.26 -45.77 -17.75
N SER A 194 -8.47 -46.71 -18.29
CA SER A 194 -8.75 -48.14 -18.19
C SER A 194 -8.66 -48.60 -16.74
N ILE A 195 -9.60 -49.45 -16.34
CA ILE A 195 -9.72 -50.05 -15.02
C ILE A 195 -9.44 -51.53 -15.18
N ALA A 196 -8.49 -52.07 -14.40
CA ALA A 196 -8.23 -53.50 -14.39
C ALA A 196 -9.39 -54.23 -13.70
N ASP A 197 -9.91 -55.27 -14.35
CA ASP A 197 -10.79 -56.24 -13.70
C ASP A 197 -9.95 -57.38 -13.14
N GLU A 198 -9.79 -57.41 -11.82
CA GLU A 198 -8.98 -58.40 -11.12
C GLU A 198 -9.48 -59.84 -11.31
N GLU A 199 -10.78 -60.03 -11.58
CA GLU A 199 -11.37 -61.38 -11.72
C GLU A 199 -11.14 -61.96 -13.11
N SER A 200 -11.32 -61.15 -14.16
CA SER A 200 -11.17 -61.62 -15.56
C SER A 200 -9.75 -61.46 -16.10
N GLY A 201 -8.93 -60.62 -15.47
CA GLY A 201 -7.61 -60.23 -15.99
C GLY A 201 -7.70 -59.34 -17.23
N ARG A 202 -8.89 -58.83 -17.57
CA ARG A 202 -9.15 -57.91 -18.68
C ARG A 202 -9.22 -56.48 -18.18
N TRP A 203 -9.29 -55.54 -19.11
CA TRP A 203 -9.39 -54.12 -18.84
C TRP A 203 -10.72 -53.58 -19.30
N THR A 204 -11.37 -52.82 -18.44
CA THR A 204 -12.60 -52.10 -18.75
C THR A 204 -12.26 -50.63 -18.97
N THR A 205 -12.55 -50.11 -20.16
CA THR A 205 -12.29 -48.72 -20.53
C THR A 205 -13.60 -48.00 -20.81
N PRO A 206 -14.01 -47.05 -19.98
CA PRO A 206 -15.20 -46.25 -20.25
C PRO A 206 -14.96 -45.28 -21.40
N VAL A 207 -15.99 -45.06 -22.24
CA VAL A 207 -15.97 -44.08 -23.33
C VAL A 207 -17.16 -43.14 -23.18
N ILE A 208 -16.89 -41.84 -23.07
CA ILE A 208 -17.96 -40.83 -23.09
C ILE A 208 -18.18 -40.39 -24.53
N THR A 209 -19.44 -40.26 -24.94
CA THR A 209 -19.82 -39.78 -26.28
C THR A 209 -21.18 -39.07 -26.23
N ALA A 210 -21.67 -38.61 -27.38
CA ALA A 210 -23.00 -38.04 -27.53
C ALA A 210 -24.05 -39.14 -27.73
N TRP A 211 -25.20 -39.02 -27.07
CA TRP A 211 -26.26 -40.04 -27.13
C TRP A 211 -26.79 -40.25 -28.55
N HIS A 212 -27.02 -39.18 -29.30
CA HIS A 212 -27.55 -39.32 -30.67
C HIS A 212 -26.63 -40.14 -31.58
N VAL A 213 -25.31 -40.09 -31.39
CA VAL A 213 -24.36 -40.91 -32.16
C VAL A 213 -24.63 -42.40 -31.90
N VAL A 214 -24.71 -42.77 -30.62
CA VAL A 214 -24.96 -44.16 -30.22
C VAL A 214 -26.32 -44.63 -30.71
N ARG A 215 -27.36 -43.81 -30.52
CA ARG A 215 -28.71 -44.08 -31.01
C ARG A 215 -28.72 -44.37 -32.52
N ASP A 216 -28.05 -43.54 -33.30
CA ASP A 216 -28.05 -43.64 -34.76
C ASP A 216 -27.26 -44.88 -35.22
N ILE A 217 -26.13 -45.21 -34.56
CA ILE A 217 -25.39 -46.47 -34.80
C ILE A 217 -26.27 -47.70 -34.49
N LEU A 218 -26.98 -47.70 -33.37
CA LEU A 218 -27.86 -48.82 -32.99
C LEU A 218 -29.08 -48.95 -33.91
N GLN A 219 -29.58 -47.85 -34.48
CA GLN A 219 -30.64 -47.89 -35.48
C GLN A 219 -30.17 -48.42 -36.84
N ASP A 220 -28.89 -48.20 -37.18
CA ASP A 220 -28.25 -48.70 -38.39
C ASP A 220 -27.89 -50.20 -38.30
N ALA A 221 -27.90 -50.81 -37.10
CA ALA A 221 -27.47 -52.18 -36.89
C ALA A 221 -28.45 -53.20 -37.51
N ARG A 222 -27.96 -54.02 -38.46
CA ARG A 222 -28.79 -54.99 -39.20
C ARG A 222 -29.25 -56.21 -38.41
N ASN A 223 -28.60 -56.54 -37.29
CA ASN A 223 -28.71 -57.84 -36.62
C ASN A 223 -29.10 -57.77 -35.14
N ASP A 224 -29.71 -56.66 -34.70
CA ASP A 224 -29.99 -56.39 -33.27
C ASP A 224 -28.73 -56.50 -32.37
N ASP A 225 -27.53 -56.36 -32.96
CA ASP A 225 -26.26 -56.38 -32.23
C ASP A 225 -26.13 -55.07 -31.44
N PRO A 226 -26.09 -55.12 -30.09
CA PRO A 226 -25.98 -53.92 -29.27
C PRO A 226 -24.56 -53.35 -29.22
N SER A 227 -23.60 -53.99 -29.90
CA SER A 227 -22.21 -53.55 -29.90
C SER A 227 -21.99 -52.31 -30.77
N ILE A 228 -21.15 -51.41 -30.26
CA ILE A 228 -20.78 -50.16 -30.92
C ILE A 228 -19.32 -50.30 -31.35
N PRO A 229 -19.03 -50.37 -32.66
CA PRO A 229 -17.65 -50.44 -33.15
C PRO A 229 -16.85 -49.19 -32.78
N VAL A 230 -15.65 -49.39 -32.24
CA VAL A 230 -14.74 -48.33 -31.79
C VAL A 230 -13.40 -48.48 -32.51
N ALA A 231 -12.96 -47.44 -33.21
CA ALA A 231 -11.61 -47.36 -33.77
C ALA A 231 -10.70 -46.51 -32.87
N ILE A 232 -9.60 -47.11 -32.41
CA ILE A 232 -8.59 -46.51 -31.54
C ILE A 232 -7.34 -46.23 -32.36
N TYR A 233 -6.79 -45.02 -32.23
CA TYR A 233 -5.66 -44.54 -33.01
C TYR A 233 -4.40 -44.45 -32.16
N SER A 234 -3.29 -44.94 -32.69
CA SER A 234 -1.95 -44.86 -32.09
C SER A 234 -1.12 -43.74 -32.72
N ALA A 235 -0.06 -43.30 -32.03
CA ALA A 235 0.79 -42.20 -32.48
C ALA A 235 1.55 -42.50 -33.78
N ASP A 236 1.72 -43.78 -34.11
CA ASP A 236 2.35 -44.26 -35.34
C ASP A 236 1.38 -44.38 -36.52
N GLY A 237 0.10 -44.06 -36.31
CA GLY A 237 -0.96 -44.16 -37.32
C GLY A 237 -1.62 -45.54 -37.41
N THR A 238 -1.27 -46.49 -36.54
CA THR A 238 -1.99 -47.76 -36.46
C THR A 238 -3.39 -47.57 -35.89
N VAL A 239 -4.34 -48.38 -36.38
CA VAL A 239 -5.74 -48.34 -35.96
C VAL A 239 -6.13 -49.71 -35.41
N ARG A 240 -6.57 -49.74 -34.14
CA ARG A 240 -7.11 -50.94 -33.47
C ARG A 240 -8.64 -50.85 -33.44
N GLN A 241 -9.32 -51.92 -33.84
CA GLN A 241 -10.77 -52.02 -33.83
C GLN A 241 -11.21 -52.80 -32.59
N GLU A 242 -12.14 -52.22 -31.84
CA GLU A 242 -12.74 -52.80 -30.64
C GLU A 242 -14.27 -52.65 -30.70
N SER A 243 -14.96 -53.16 -29.69
CA SER A 243 -16.40 -52.99 -29.54
C SER A 243 -16.75 -52.59 -28.13
N ALA A 244 -17.68 -51.66 -28.00
CA ALA A 244 -18.17 -51.17 -26.71
C ALA A 244 -19.67 -51.46 -26.56
N LEU A 245 -20.13 -51.58 -25.32
CA LEU A 245 -21.54 -51.73 -24.97
C LEU A 245 -22.06 -50.46 -24.31
N LEU A 246 -23.32 -50.12 -24.56
CA LEU A 246 -23.97 -48.99 -23.90
C LEU A 246 -24.24 -49.31 -22.43
N LEU A 247 -23.67 -48.51 -21.52
CA LEU A 247 -23.88 -48.65 -20.08
C LEU A 247 -25.01 -47.74 -19.58
N GLY A 248 -25.08 -46.51 -20.10
CA GLY A 248 -26.12 -45.54 -19.73
C GLY A 248 -26.12 -44.33 -20.66
N PHE A 249 -27.24 -43.60 -20.69
CA PHE A 249 -27.36 -42.37 -21.49
C PHE A 249 -28.36 -41.39 -20.88
N ASP A 250 -28.22 -40.12 -21.22
CA ASP A 250 -29.24 -39.09 -21.00
C ASP A 250 -29.57 -38.40 -22.34
N ARG A 251 -30.87 -38.42 -22.68
CA ARG A 251 -31.37 -37.88 -23.94
C ARG A 251 -31.49 -36.35 -23.98
N TRP A 252 -31.59 -35.70 -22.82
CA TRP A 252 -31.79 -34.26 -22.69
C TRP A 252 -30.47 -33.54 -22.85
N VAL A 253 -29.44 -33.98 -22.13
CA VAL A 253 -28.09 -33.41 -22.21
C VAL A 253 -27.23 -34.06 -23.29
N ASP A 254 -27.80 -35.03 -24.02
CA ASP A 254 -27.25 -35.70 -25.21
C ASP A 254 -25.90 -36.38 -24.96
N VAL A 255 -25.82 -37.17 -23.89
CA VAL A 255 -24.59 -37.87 -23.47
C VAL A 255 -24.84 -39.37 -23.32
N ALA A 256 -23.83 -40.18 -23.62
CA ALA A 256 -23.83 -41.61 -23.36
C ALA A 256 -22.47 -42.06 -22.80
N LEU A 257 -22.53 -43.09 -21.95
CA LEU A 257 -21.38 -43.79 -21.41
C LEU A 257 -21.37 -45.20 -21.99
N LEU A 258 -20.26 -45.55 -22.63
CA LEU A 258 -20.01 -46.88 -23.17
C LEU A 258 -18.94 -47.59 -22.33
N GLU A 259 -18.97 -48.90 -22.36
CA GLU A 259 -18.01 -49.78 -21.73
C GLU A 259 -17.32 -50.64 -22.78
N MET A 260 -16.00 -50.51 -22.89
CA MET A 260 -15.17 -51.31 -23.78
C MET A 260 -14.31 -52.28 -22.97
N THR A 261 -14.35 -53.58 -23.29
CA THR A 261 -13.53 -54.58 -22.60
C THR A 261 -12.40 -55.09 -23.49
N THR A 262 -11.16 -54.85 -23.10
CA THR A 262 -9.95 -55.17 -23.86
C THR A 262 -9.00 -56.07 -23.07
N ASP A 263 -8.09 -56.76 -23.75
CA ASP A 263 -7.10 -57.61 -23.09
C ASP A 263 -5.89 -56.81 -22.57
N GLU A 264 -5.67 -55.62 -23.13
CA GLU A 264 -4.64 -54.66 -22.73
C GLU A 264 -5.28 -53.29 -22.44
N PRO A 265 -4.70 -52.48 -21.52
CA PRO A 265 -5.23 -51.15 -21.26
C PRO A 265 -5.10 -50.25 -22.49
N CYS A 266 -5.99 -49.27 -22.61
CA CYS A 266 -5.81 -48.20 -23.59
C CYS A 266 -4.60 -47.34 -23.19
N GLU A 267 -3.69 -47.12 -24.13
CA GLU A 267 -2.44 -46.38 -23.88
C GLU A 267 -2.71 -44.92 -23.49
N TYR A 268 -3.77 -44.34 -24.04
CA TYR A 268 -4.11 -42.94 -23.88
C TYR A 268 -5.52 -42.79 -23.31
N SER A 269 -5.67 -41.86 -22.36
CA SER A 269 -6.95 -41.50 -21.76
C SER A 269 -7.01 -40.00 -21.48
N ALA A 270 -8.22 -39.46 -21.51
CA ALA A 270 -8.44 -38.04 -21.30
C ALA A 270 -8.23 -37.68 -19.83
N ARG A 271 -7.52 -36.57 -19.60
CA ARG A 271 -7.43 -35.96 -18.27
C ARG A 271 -8.65 -35.09 -18.06
N LEU A 272 -9.37 -35.29 -16.97
CA LEU A 272 -10.67 -34.65 -16.76
C LEU A 272 -10.49 -33.38 -15.93
N ALA A 273 -11.15 -32.28 -16.33
CA ALA A 273 -11.10 -31.04 -15.56
C ALA A 273 -11.89 -31.15 -14.26
N SER A 274 -11.34 -30.68 -13.15
CA SER A 274 -12.06 -30.65 -11.88
C SER A 274 -13.28 -29.71 -11.94
N ARG A 275 -14.27 -29.92 -11.06
CA ARG A 275 -15.41 -28.99 -10.92
C ARG A 275 -14.96 -27.55 -10.65
N GLU A 276 -13.87 -27.38 -9.89
CA GLU A 276 -13.26 -26.07 -9.65
C GLU A 276 -12.70 -25.45 -10.93
N ARG A 277 -12.01 -26.24 -11.76
CA ARG A 277 -11.51 -25.79 -13.06
C ARG A 277 -12.66 -25.40 -13.99
N LEU A 278 -13.72 -26.23 -14.07
CA LEU A 278 -14.91 -25.99 -14.89
C LEU A 278 -15.65 -24.72 -14.46
N ALA A 279 -15.76 -24.47 -13.15
CA ALA A 279 -16.34 -23.24 -12.62
C ALA A 279 -15.54 -22.00 -13.06
N ALA A 280 -14.20 -22.12 -13.12
CA ALA A 280 -13.27 -21.05 -13.50
C ALA A 280 -13.15 -20.82 -15.02
N VAL A 281 -13.64 -21.72 -15.87
CA VAL A 281 -13.64 -21.52 -17.33
C VAL A 281 -14.35 -20.22 -17.69
N SER A 282 -13.84 -19.43 -18.62
CA SER A 282 -14.44 -18.15 -19.04
C SER A 282 -14.61 -18.09 -20.56
N THR A 283 -15.47 -17.18 -21.02
CA THR A 283 -15.48 -16.79 -22.45
C THR A 283 -14.07 -16.30 -22.83
N PHE A 284 -13.63 -16.64 -24.04
CA PHE A 284 -12.27 -16.45 -24.57
C PHE A 284 -11.21 -17.41 -24.02
N ASP A 285 -11.54 -18.34 -23.13
CA ASP A 285 -10.60 -19.42 -22.80
C ASP A 285 -10.32 -20.24 -24.06
N SER A 286 -9.04 -20.40 -24.36
CA SER A 286 -8.57 -21.13 -25.53
C SER A 286 -8.77 -22.63 -25.36
N ILE A 287 -9.23 -23.28 -26.42
CA ILE A 287 -9.58 -24.71 -26.42
C ILE A 287 -9.09 -25.43 -27.69
N TYR A 288 -9.05 -26.76 -27.59
CA TYR A 288 -9.04 -27.66 -28.74
C TYR A 288 -10.32 -28.48 -28.75
N ALA A 289 -11.04 -28.50 -29.88
CA ALA A 289 -12.06 -29.51 -30.14
C ALA A 289 -11.41 -30.64 -30.95
N VAL A 290 -11.58 -31.88 -30.51
CA VAL A 290 -11.00 -33.04 -31.19
C VAL A 290 -12.09 -34.05 -31.47
N GLY A 291 -12.21 -34.44 -32.74
CA GLY A 291 -13.12 -35.49 -33.16
C GLY A 291 -12.84 -35.98 -34.56
N CYS A 292 -13.72 -36.84 -35.07
CA CYS A 292 -13.56 -37.60 -36.30
C CYS A 292 -14.51 -37.07 -37.40
N PRO A 293 -14.32 -35.84 -37.91
CA PRO A 293 -15.23 -35.24 -38.89
C PRO A 293 -15.30 -36.09 -40.16
N LEU A 294 -16.52 -36.35 -40.64
CA LEU A 294 -16.77 -37.10 -41.87
C LEU A 294 -16.13 -38.50 -41.88
N GLY A 295 -15.86 -39.07 -40.71
CA GLY A 295 -15.18 -40.36 -40.59
C GLY A 295 -13.69 -40.36 -40.91
N ASN A 296 -13.04 -39.19 -40.90
CA ASN A 296 -11.58 -39.11 -40.85
C ASN A 296 -11.06 -39.48 -39.45
N ASP A 297 -9.76 -39.73 -39.38
CA ASP A 297 -9.00 -39.86 -38.14
C ASP A 297 -9.20 -38.62 -37.23
N PRO A 298 -8.92 -38.71 -35.92
CA PRO A 298 -9.14 -37.59 -35.01
C PRO A 298 -8.39 -36.33 -35.43
N ILE A 299 -9.13 -35.24 -35.68
CA ILE A 299 -8.62 -33.94 -36.11
C ILE A 299 -8.78 -32.94 -34.96
N PRO A 300 -7.69 -32.39 -34.41
CA PRO A 300 -7.76 -31.30 -33.45
C PRO A 300 -7.97 -29.95 -34.16
N THR A 301 -8.96 -29.18 -33.72
CA THR A 301 -9.21 -27.82 -34.18
C THR A 301 -9.12 -26.83 -33.02
N TYR A 302 -8.46 -25.70 -33.25
CA TYR A 302 -8.23 -24.67 -32.23
C TYR A 302 -9.34 -23.62 -32.26
N GLY A 303 -9.75 -23.15 -31.09
CA GLY A 303 -10.69 -22.04 -30.95
C GLY A 303 -10.80 -21.58 -29.50
N GLU A 304 -11.97 -21.04 -29.16
CA GLU A 304 -12.24 -20.45 -27.85
C GLU A 304 -13.66 -20.79 -27.38
N ILE A 305 -13.90 -20.69 -26.09
CA ILE A 305 -15.26 -20.65 -25.52
C ILE A 305 -15.90 -19.31 -25.92
N ALA A 306 -16.99 -19.35 -26.68
CA ALA A 306 -17.73 -18.16 -27.13
C ALA A 306 -18.85 -17.77 -26.16
N ASP A 307 -19.57 -18.74 -25.60
CA ASP A 307 -20.61 -18.53 -24.59
C ASP A 307 -20.69 -19.76 -23.67
N ARG A 308 -20.89 -19.55 -22.36
CA ARG A 308 -21.06 -20.63 -21.38
C ARG A 308 -22.52 -20.88 -21.00
N ARG A 309 -23.42 -19.98 -21.40
CA ARG A 309 -24.82 -19.96 -20.96
C ARG A 309 -25.79 -20.06 -22.11
N HIS A 310 -25.34 -20.62 -23.23
CA HIS A 310 -26.13 -20.73 -24.42
C HIS A 310 -27.21 -21.79 -24.21
N ARG A 311 -28.49 -21.42 -24.35
CA ARG A 311 -29.62 -22.34 -24.15
C ARG A 311 -30.25 -22.76 -25.46
N VAL A 312 -30.39 -24.06 -25.65
CA VAL A 312 -31.10 -24.67 -26.79
C VAL A 312 -32.09 -25.68 -26.25
N ASP A 313 -33.36 -25.51 -26.59
CA ASP A 313 -34.47 -26.38 -26.15
C ASP A 313 -34.57 -26.54 -24.62
N GLY A 314 -34.18 -25.51 -23.87
CA GLY A 314 -34.18 -25.51 -22.40
C GLY A 314 -32.87 -25.97 -21.77
N GLU A 315 -32.02 -26.66 -22.51
CA GLU A 315 -30.75 -27.22 -22.03
C GLU A 315 -29.59 -26.25 -22.18
N LEU A 316 -28.62 -26.37 -21.26
CA LEU A 316 -27.43 -25.52 -21.22
C LEU A 316 -26.29 -26.14 -22.02
N TYR A 317 -25.77 -25.39 -22.98
CA TYR A 317 -24.59 -25.74 -23.75
C TYR A 317 -23.54 -24.63 -23.65
N TRP A 318 -22.28 -25.02 -23.81
CA TRP A 318 -21.24 -24.07 -24.16
C TRP A 318 -21.18 -23.92 -25.67
N MET A 319 -21.14 -22.68 -26.14
CA MET A 319 -20.83 -22.38 -27.53
C MET A 319 -19.33 -22.23 -27.69
N ILE A 320 -18.76 -22.85 -28.73
CA ILE A 320 -17.33 -22.80 -29.04
C ILE A 320 -17.11 -22.30 -30.47
N SER A 321 -15.98 -21.59 -30.66
CA SER A 321 -15.55 -21.08 -31.97
C SER A 321 -14.61 -22.02 -32.73
N ALA A 322 -14.13 -23.09 -32.08
CA ALA A 322 -13.30 -24.10 -32.72
C ALA A 322 -14.05 -24.73 -33.90
N PRO A 323 -13.49 -24.73 -35.13
CA PRO A 323 -14.16 -25.29 -36.29
C PRO A 323 -14.52 -26.76 -36.09
N THR A 324 -15.80 -27.08 -36.24
CA THR A 324 -16.33 -28.43 -36.12
C THR A 324 -17.24 -28.75 -37.30
N TYR A 325 -17.49 -30.04 -37.51
CA TYR A 325 -18.32 -30.53 -38.60
C TYR A 325 -19.01 -31.83 -38.20
N ILE A 326 -19.93 -32.31 -39.05
CA ILE A 326 -20.59 -33.61 -38.89
C ILE A 326 -19.53 -34.70 -38.67
N GLY A 327 -19.72 -35.52 -37.63
CA GLY A 327 -18.76 -36.52 -37.16
C GLY A 327 -17.99 -36.13 -35.89
N ASN A 328 -17.93 -34.84 -35.52
CA ASN A 328 -17.30 -34.42 -34.25
C ASN A 328 -18.15 -34.72 -33.02
N SER A 329 -19.45 -35.01 -33.19
CA SER A 329 -20.35 -35.34 -32.09
C SER A 329 -19.79 -36.48 -31.23
N GLY A 330 -19.79 -36.26 -29.92
CA GLY A 330 -19.18 -37.13 -28.91
C GLY A 330 -17.68 -36.92 -28.70
N GLY A 331 -17.04 -36.03 -29.46
CA GLY A 331 -15.62 -35.68 -29.32
C GLY A 331 -15.33 -34.76 -28.15
N GLY A 332 -14.06 -34.69 -27.76
CA GLY A 332 -13.64 -33.92 -26.59
C GLY A 332 -13.38 -32.45 -26.90
N VAL A 333 -13.80 -31.57 -25.99
CA VAL A 333 -13.38 -30.16 -25.95
C VAL A 333 -12.41 -30.00 -24.78
N PHE A 334 -11.15 -29.73 -25.10
CA PHE A 334 -10.04 -29.68 -24.15
C PHE A 334 -9.54 -28.26 -23.95
N ASP A 335 -9.08 -27.95 -22.76
CA ASP A 335 -8.36 -26.73 -22.45
C ASP A 335 -7.02 -26.66 -23.22
N ALA A 336 -6.74 -25.56 -23.90
CA ALA A 336 -5.55 -25.47 -24.75
C ALA A 336 -4.22 -25.37 -23.99
N GLN A 337 -4.24 -25.06 -22.69
CA GLN A 337 -3.01 -24.94 -21.89
C GLN A 337 -2.73 -26.20 -21.06
N THR A 338 -3.79 -26.80 -20.53
CA THR A 338 -3.72 -27.92 -19.59
C THR A 338 -4.08 -29.24 -20.25
N HIS A 339 -4.72 -29.24 -21.42
CA HIS A 339 -5.24 -30.43 -22.09
C HIS A 339 -6.24 -31.24 -21.24
N GLU A 340 -6.88 -30.58 -20.27
CA GLU A 340 -7.97 -31.18 -19.50
C GLU A 340 -9.25 -31.12 -20.33
N LEU A 341 -10.00 -32.22 -20.39
CA LEU A 341 -11.32 -32.30 -20.98
C LEU A 341 -12.29 -31.41 -20.19
N LEU A 342 -12.92 -30.48 -20.89
CA LEU A 342 -13.85 -29.50 -20.34
C LEU A 342 -15.32 -29.82 -20.68
N ALA A 343 -15.56 -30.40 -21.86
CA ALA A 343 -16.89 -30.66 -22.38
C ALA A 343 -16.85 -31.75 -23.46
N ILE A 344 -18.02 -32.30 -23.80
CA ILE A 344 -18.22 -33.19 -24.95
C ILE A 344 -18.94 -32.41 -26.03
N PHE A 345 -18.43 -32.45 -27.26
CA PHE A 345 -19.05 -31.80 -28.39
C PHE A 345 -20.34 -32.52 -28.77
N SER A 346 -21.45 -31.79 -28.86
CA SER A 346 -22.79 -32.41 -29.03
C SER A 346 -23.40 -32.04 -30.37
N LYS A 347 -23.43 -30.74 -30.73
CA LYS A 347 -24.20 -30.28 -31.89
C LYS A 347 -23.48 -29.15 -32.61
N ILE A 348 -23.84 -28.95 -33.87
CA ILE A 348 -23.38 -27.80 -34.67
C ILE A 348 -24.57 -27.01 -35.20
N TYR A 349 -24.46 -25.68 -35.19
CA TYR A 349 -25.46 -24.82 -35.79
C TYR A 349 -25.56 -25.03 -37.30
N THR A 350 -26.81 -25.00 -37.78
CA THR A 350 -27.12 -24.97 -39.21
C THR A 350 -27.97 -23.74 -39.51
N HIS A 351 -27.71 -23.10 -40.66
CA HIS A 351 -28.52 -21.98 -41.16
C HIS A 351 -29.29 -22.38 -42.43
N GLY A 352 -30.54 -21.96 -42.53
CA GLY A 352 -31.42 -22.23 -43.67
C GLY A 352 -32.35 -23.42 -43.44
N SER A 353 -33.62 -23.26 -43.81
CA SER A 353 -34.67 -24.28 -43.59
C SER A 353 -34.79 -25.31 -44.71
N LEU A 354 -34.44 -24.95 -45.95
CA LEU A 354 -34.55 -25.83 -47.13
C LEU A 354 -33.24 -26.55 -47.47
N GLN A 355 -32.11 -25.88 -47.25
CA GLN A 355 -30.76 -26.41 -47.45
C GLN A 355 -29.90 -25.98 -46.25
N PRO A 356 -29.94 -26.74 -45.15
CA PRO A 356 -29.21 -26.39 -43.95
C PRO A 356 -27.71 -26.36 -44.25
N THR A 357 -27.13 -25.17 -44.17
CA THR A 357 -25.68 -24.95 -44.26
C THR A 357 -25.10 -25.03 -42.87
N VAL A 358 -24.12 -25.91 -42.67
CA VAL A 358 -23.39 -26.03 -41.41
C VAL A 358 -22.61 -24.73 -41.14
N VAL A 359 -22.60 -24.28 -39.88
CA VAL A 359 -21.81 -23.13 -39.40
C VAL A 359 -20.67 -23.63 -38.51
N PRO A 360 -19.46 -23.89 -39.07
CA PRO A 360 -18.38 -24.61 -38.39
C PRO A 360 -17.91 -24.04 -37.06
N HIS A 361 -18.02 -22.72 -36.89
CA HIS A 361 -17.52 -22.00 -35.71
C HIS A 361 -18.62 -21.71 -34.67
N MET A 362 -19.80 -22.33 -34.80
CA MET A 362 -20.89 -22.24 -33.83
C MET A 362 -21.21 -23.65 -33.33
N GLY A 363 -20.19 -24.25 -32.71
CA GLY A 363 -20.28 -25.56 -32.07
C GLY A 363 -20.95 -25.47 -30.70
N LEU A 364 -21.71 -26.51 -30.33
CA LEU A 364 -22.35 -26.65 -29.02
C LEU A 364 -21.80 -27.87 -28.31
N ALA A 365 -21.30 -27.68 -27.09
CA ALA A 365 -20.73 -28.72 -26.25
C ALA A 365 -21.48 -28.84 -24.93
N THR A 366 -21.76 -30.06 -24.51
CA THR A 366 -22.30 -30.38 -23.17
C THR A 366 -21.14 -30.31 -22.17
N PRO A 367 -21.16 -29.37 -21.21
CA PRO A 367 -20.05 -29.18 -20.29
C PRO A 367 -19.93 -30.34 -19.30
N LEU A 368 -18.71 -30.60 -18.85
CA LEU A 368 -18.40 -31.78 -18.06
C LEU A 368 -19.02 -31.74 -16.65
N ASP A 369 -19.38 -30.56 -16.14
CA ASP A 369 -20.12 -30.40 -14.88
C ASP A 369 -21.52 -30.99 -14.97
N THR A 370 -22.25 -30.74 -16.05
CA THR A 370 -23.52 -31.38 -16.37
C THR A 370 -23.38 -32.90 -16.47
N ILE A 371 -22.30 -33.38 -17.11
CA ILE A 371 -22.03 -34.82 -17.26
C ILE A 371 -21.73 -35.45 -15.90
N TYR A 372 -21.01 -34.76 -15.02
CA TYR A 372 -20.75 -35.23 -13.66
C TYR A 372 -22.02 -35.34 -12.82
N ASP A 373 -22.93 -34.39 -12.96
CA ASP A 373 -24.22 -34.40 -12.25
C ASP A 373 -25.04 -35.61 -12.71
N TRP A 374 -25.15 -35.82 -14.03
CA TRP A 374 -25.82 -37.00 -14.60
C TRP A 374 -25.23 -38.33 -14.10
N LEU A 375 -23.90 -38.50 -14.14
CA LEU A 375 -23.27 -39.74 -13.69
C LEU A 375 -23.41 -40.00 -12.20
N ALA A 376 -23.55 -38.94 -11.39
CA ALA A 376 -23.84 -39.08 -9.97
C ALA A 376 -25.29 -39.50 -9.73
N GLU A 377 -26.24 -38.92 -10.48
CA GLU A 377 -27.66 -39.25 -10.39
C GLU A 377 -27.96 -40.70 -10.82
N GLU A 378 -27.29 -41.19 -11.86
CA GLU A 378 -27.43 -42.58 -12.34
C GLU A 378 -26.60 -43.59 -11.54
N GLY A 379 -25.81 -43.14 -10.55
CA GLY A 379 -24.94 -44.03 -9.76
C GLY A 379 -23.78 -44.65 -10.56
N LEU A 380 -23.42 -44.05 -11.70
CA LEU A 380 -22.36 -44.52 -12.60
C LEU A 380 -20.97 -43.95 -12.25
N THR A 381 -20.86 -43.16 -11.18
CA THR A 381 -19.59 -42.54 -10.77
C THR A 381 -18.48 -43.55 -10.46
N SER A 382 -18.83 -44.76 -9.99
CA SER A 382 -17.87 -45.82 -9.69
C SER A 382 -17.22 -46.42 -10.93
N VAL A 383 -17.92 -46.39 -12.07
CA VAL A 383 -17.44 -46.94 -13.35
C VAL A 383 -16.56 -45.93 -14.09
N ALA A 384 -16.68 -44.65 -13.76
CA ALA A 384 -15.79 -43.60 -14.24
C ALA A 384 -15.03 -42.95 -13.06
N PRO A 385 -14.16 -43.71 -12.36
CA PRO A 385 -13.53 -43.30 -11.09
C PRO A 385 -12.63 -42.07 -11.24
N THR A 386 -12.21 -41.73 -12.47
CA THR A 386 -11.44 -40.53 -12.78
C THR A 386 -12.26 -39.23 -12.78
N LEU A 387 -13.59 -39.29 -12.79
CA LEU A 387 -14.46 -38.09 -12.79
C LEU A 387 -14.69 -37.53 -11.36
N GLY A 388 -14.45 -38.34 -10.31
CA GLY A 388 -14.73 -37.97 -8.91
C GLY A 388 -13.52 -37.53 -8.09
N ARG A 389 -12.30 -37.73 -8.58
CA ARG A 389 -11.06 -37.32 -7.90
C ARG A 389 -10.27 -36.47 -8.88
N GLY A 390 -10.24 -35.15 -8.68
CA GLY A 390 -9.26 -34.30 -9.36
C GLY A 390 -7.88 -34.95 -9.17
N THR A 391 -7.29 -35.42 -10.26
CA THR A 391 -6.09 -36.25 -10.20
C THR A 391 -4.98 -35.46 -9.52
N PRO A 392 -4.39 -35.93 -8.40
CA PRO A 392 -3.16 -35.36 -7.91
C PRO A 392 -2.08 -35.56 -8.97
N LEU A 393 -1.32 -34.51 -9.27
CA LEU A 393 -0.07 -34.59 -10.00
C LEU A 393 0.87 -35.56 -9.25
N THR A 394 0.94 -36.81 -9.66
CA THR A 394 1.96 -37.73 -9.16
C THR A 394 2.73 -38.38 -10.30
N ALA A 395 4.00 -37.94 -10.33
CA ALA A 395 5.21 -38.68 -10.65
C ALA A 395 5.28 -39.37 -12.03
N ALA A 396 6.04 -38.71 -12.91
CA ALA A 396 6.81 -39.38 -13.94
C ALA A 396 7.52 -40.59 -13.34
N ALA A 397 7.19 -41.78 -13.84
CA ALA A 397 7.98 -42.98 -13.61
C ALA A 397 9.38 -42.72 -14.19
N SER A 398 10.36 -42.66 -13.30
CA SER A 398 11.78 -42.69 -13.63
C SER A 398 12.08 -43.98 -14.39
N LEU A 399 12.31 -43.86 -15.70
CA LEU A 399 13.04 -44.87 -16.46
C LEU A 399 14.52 -44.75 -16.07
N GLU A 400 14.93 -45.48 -15.05
CA GLU A 400 16.34 -45.83 -14.85
C GLU A 400 16.69 -46.95 -15.82
N THR A 401 17.42 -46.60 -16.88
CA THR A 401 18.16 -47.55 -17.70
C THR A 401 19.41 -48.01 -16.93
N PRO A 402 19.70 -49.32 -16.84
CA PRO A 402 20.97 -49.78 -16.32
C PRO A 402 22.07 -49.54 -17.36
N LEU A 403 23.09 -48.78 -16.97
CA LEU A 403 24.37 -48.74 -17.65
C LEU A 403 25.03 -50.12 -17.54
N GLU A 404 24.99 -50.89 -18.63
CA GLU A 404 25.93 -51.98 -18.85
C GLU A 404 27.35 -51.40 -18.96
N ARG A 405 28.25 -51.95 -18.15
CA ARG A 405 29.69 -51.82 -18.32
C ARG A 405 30.13 -52.96 -19.24
N ASP A 406 30.75 -52.60 -20.36
CA ASP A 406 31.98 -53.21 -20.87
C ASP A 406 32.77 -52.15 -21.67
#